data_AF-A0A7S4KBU8-F1
#
_entry.id   AF-A0A7S4KBU8-F1
#
_cell.length_a   1.000
_cell.length_b   1.000
_cell.length_c   1.000
_cell.angle_alpha   90.00
_cell.angle_beta   90.00
_cell.angle_gamma   90.00
#
_symmetry.space_group_name_H-M   'P 1'
#
loop_
_entity.id
_entity.type
_entity.pdbx_description
1 polymer ?
#
loop_
_entity_poly.entity_id
_entity_poly.type
_entity_poly.pdbx_seq_one_letter_code
_entity_poly.pdbx_strand_id
1 'polypeptide(L)'
;DDFIRHAVEIMGLTTPSSKEKCHMQELLVTSLLRPHEHSLTELEKEVRINVPHHSEKGIIFVYVQFQNAEVYAHTDVTCAVKVQSKFPLPIRFSRLKLVFNEQKYNQKLFDGGLLMFSSPKEMRDDFIRSEWEKESLEKDNLFLMPGQSKTYNFTFTIPQLAALDCHSVELHLGTAPSLVIFEWDFQSWKPEYFHPRYERHVEEFKKGGFVQRPTVSIQKPKPKLSLDVFHDPPALSREYYEMVIQITRKP
;
A
#
# COMPACT_ATOMS: atom_id res chain seq x y z
N ASP A 1 -18.19 -11.53 19.26
CA ASP A 1 -18.01 -11.50 17.79
C ASP A 1 -19.05 -10.66 17.04
N ASP A 2 -20.35 -10.97 17.11
CA ASP A 2 -21.37 -10.26 16.31
C ASP A 2 -21.48 -8.76 16.63
N PHE A 3 -21.24 -8.35 17.88
CA PHE A 3 -21.25 -6.93 18.25
C PHE A 3 -20.08 -6.13 17.63
N ILE A 4 -18.86 -6.67 17.63
CA ILE A 4 -17.69 -6.00 17.03
C ILE A 4 -17.85 -5.98 15.52
N ARG A 5 -18.29 -7.08 14.92
CA ARG A 5 -18.62 -7.13 13.49
C ARG A 5 -19.68 -6.08 13.14
N HIS A 6 -20.77 -6.02 13.89
CA HIS A 6 -21.85 -5.06 13.67
C HIS A 6 -21.42 -3.60 13.91
N ALA A 7 -20.65 -3.32 14.98
CA ALA A 7 -20.13 -1.99 15.26
C ALA A 7 -19.19 -1.52 14.14
N VAL A 8 -18.34 -2.41 13.63
CA VAL A 8 -17.44 -2.05 12.54
C VAL A 8 -18.15 -1.99 11.18
N GLU A 9 -19.16 -2.81 10.94
CA GLU A 9 -20.05 -2.68 9.78
C GLU A 9 -20.79 -1.34 9.80
N ILE A 10 -21.30 -0.90 10.96
CA ILE A 10 -21.91 0.43 11.13
C ILE A 10 -20.89 1.53 10.84
N MET A 11 -19.64 1.38 11.31
CA MET A 11 -18.52 2.30 11.00
C MET A 11 -18.13 2.31 9.52
N GLY A 12 -18.35 1.21 8.79
CA GLY A 12 -18.10 1.12 7.35
C GLY A 12 -19.23 1.67 6.47
N LEU A 13 -20.48 1.68 6.98
CA LEU A 13 -21.68 1.83 6.15
C LEU A 13 -22.52 3.10 6.45
N THR A 14 -22.30 3.79 7.57
CA THR A 14 -23.10 4.96 7.98
C THR A 14 -22.25 6.17 8.33
N THR A 15 -22.83 7.38 8.37
CA THR A 15 -22.20 8.59 8.92
C THR A 15 -22.71 8.84 10.34
N PRO A 16 -22.15 8.18 11.35
CA PRO A 16 -22.48 8.46 12.74
C PRO A 16 -22.11 9.89 13.10
N SER A 17 -22.78 10.42 14.10
CA SER A 17 -22.37 11.64 14.78
C SER A 17 -20.95 11.52 15.36
N SER A 18 -20.30 12.65 15.62
CA SER A 18 -18.93 12.65 16.20
C SER A 18 -18.86 11.88 17.53
N LYS A 19 -19.92 11.98 18.37
CA LYS A 19 -20.00 11.26 19.65
C LYS A 19 -20.08 9.75 19.46
N GLU A 20 -20.90 9.28 18.52
CA GLU A 20 -21.01 7.86 18.19
C GLU A 20 -19.69 7.31 17.64
N LYS A 21 -18.99 8.07 16.79
CA LYS A 21 -17.65 7.68 16.31
C LYS A 21 -16.65 7.51 17.45
N CYS A 22 -16.70 8.38 18.46
CA CYS A 22 -15.78 8.30 19.61
C CYS A 22 -16.10 7.06 20.45
N HIS A 23 -17.38 6.84 20.75
CA HIS A 23 -17.81 5.68 21.51
C HIS A 23 -17.48 4.36 20.78
N MET A 24 -17.72 4.27 19.47
CA MET A 24 -17.37 3.08 18.69
C MET A 24 -15.85 2.85 18.62
N GLN A 25 -15.06 3.91 18.50
CA GLN A 25 -13.60 3.80 18.56
C GLN A 25 -13.12 3.30 19.92
N GLU A 26 -13.64 3.86 21.01
CA GLU A 26 -13.36 3.42 22.36
C GLU A 26 -13.74 1.94 22.54
N LEU A 27 -14.94 1.54 22.11
CA LEU A 27 -15.36 0.14 22.15
C LEU A 27 -14.42 -0.77 21.37
N LEU A 28 -14.01 -0.37 20.15
CA LEU A 28 -13.08 -1.13 19.32
C LEU A 28 -11.72 -1.29 20.01
N VAL A 29 -11.12 -0.19 20.45
CA VAL A 29 -9.80 -0.18 21.09
C VAL A 29 -9.82 -0.96 22.40
N THR A 30 -10.86 -0.75 23.21
CA THR A 30 -10.99 -1.41 24.50
C THR A 30 -11.28 -2.91 24.35
N SER A 31 -12.08 -3.32 23.36
CA SER A 31 -12.29 -4.74 23.05
C SER A 31 -10.99 -5.44 22.63
N LEU A 32 -10.09 -4.72 21.96
CA LEU A 32 -8.83 -5.27 21.45
C LEU A 32 -7.71 -5.27 22.49
N LEU A 33 -7.64 -4.25 23.34
CA LEU A 33 -6.53 -4.08 24.29
C LEU A 33 -6.88 -4.54 25.71
N ARG A 34 -8.16 -4.47 26.11
CA ARG A 34 -8.61 -4.71 27.50
C ARG A 34 -10.00 -5.37 27.54
N PRO A 35 -10.16 -6.54 26.92
CA PRO A 35 -11.47 -7.21 26.81
C PRO A 35 -12.13 -7.47 28.17
N HIS A 36 -11.32 -7.73 29.21
CA HIS A 36 -11.80 -8.02 30.57
C HIS A 36 -12.40 -6.81 31.32
N GLU A 37 -12.07 -5.57 30.95
CA GLU A 37 -12.53 -4.37 31.68
C GLU A 37 -14.03 -4.10 31.49
N HIS A 38 -14.66 -4.65 30.44
CA HIS A 38 -16.04 -4.33 30.06
C HIS A 38 -16.97 -5.53 29.93
N SER A 39 -16.57 -6.70 30.45
CA SER A 39 -17.32 -7.97 30.24
C SER A 39 -17.57 -8.28 28.76
N LEU A 40 -16.67 -7.82 27.87
CA LEU A 40 -16.74 -8.09 26.45
C LEU A 40 -16.06 -9.43 26.18
N THR A 41 -16.68 -10.26 25.34
CA THR A 41 -16.08 -11.52 24.90
C THR A 41 -14.83 -11.22 24.09
N GLU A 42 -13.72 -11.87 24.44
CA GLU A 42 -12.49 -11.82 23.65
C GLU A 42 -12.75 -12.25 22.20
N LEU A 43 -12.03 -11.65 21.27
CA LEU A 43 -12.02 -12.10 19.90
C LEU A 43 -11.25 -13.43 19.83
N GLU A 44 -11.98 -14.52 19.75
CA GLU A 44 -11.39 -15.86 19.65
C GLU A 44 -10.69 -16.09 18.30
N LYS A 45 -11.03 -15.28 17.28
CA LYS A 45 -10.55 -15.40 15.90
C LYS A 45 -10.36 -14.04 15.25
N GLU A 46 -9.55 -14.03 14.18
CA GLU A 46 -9.43 -12.85 13.32
C GLU A 46 -10.78 -12.44 12.72
N VAL A 47 -11.07 -11.14 12.74
CA VAL A 47 -12.25 -10.56 12.11
C VAL A 47 -11.80 -9.80 10.88
N ARG A 48 -12.21 -10.30 9.71
CA ARG A 48 -11.97 -9.65 8.42
C ARG A 48 -13.17 -8.80 8.01
N ILE A 49 -12.88 -7.60 7.54
CA ILE A 49 -13.88 -6.58 7.22
C ILE A 49 -13.55 -6.07 5.83
N ASN A 50 -14.41 -6.43 4.88
CA ASN A 50 -14.30 -5.92 3.51
C ASN A 50 -14.82 -4.47 3.48
N VAL A 51 -13.93 -3.53 3.17
CA VAL A 51 -14.26 -2.11 3.14
C VAL A 51 -14.55 -1.69 1.70
N PRO A 52 -15.80 -1.29 1.38
CA PRO A 52 -16.15 -0.86 0.04
C PRO A 52 -15.46 0.46 -0.31
N HIS A 53 -14.94 0.58 -1.53
CA HIS A 53 -14.22 1.76 -2.02
C HIS A 53 -15.00 3.08 -1.84
N HIS A 54 -16.29 3.08 -2.16
CA HIS A 54 -17.09 4.30 -2.32
C HIS A 54 -17.92 4.65 -1.10
N SER A 55 -17.60 4.09 0.06
CA SER A 55 -18.23 4.58 1.28
C SER A 55 -17.63 5.96 1.61
N GLU A 56 -18.22 7.04 1.08
CA GLU A 56 -17.96 8.41 1.54
C GLU A 56 -18.16 8.54 3.07
N LYS A 57 -18.95 7.60 3.60
CA LYS A 57 -19.31 7.42 4.99
C LYS A 57 -18.30 6.62 5.82
N GLY A 58 -17.29 5.99 5.18
CA GLY A 58 -16.29 5.18 5.86
C GLY A 58 -15.47 5.97 6.88
N ILE A 59 -14.92 5.26 7.88
CA ILE A 59 -14.05 5.86 8.90
C ILE A 59 -12.57 5.76 8.50
N ILE A 60 -12.19 4.77 7.71
CA ILE A 60 -10.83 4.65 7.17
C ILE A 60 -10.92 4.65 5.65
N PHE A 61 -10.07 5.47 5.02
CA PHE A 61 -9.92 5.53 3.58
C PHE A 61 -8.51 5.07 3.24
N VAL A 62 -8.42 4.18 2.25
CA VAL A 62 -7.16 3.72 1.72
C VAL A 62 -7.14 4.01 0.24
N TYR A 63 -6.05 4.61 -0.20
CA TYR A 63 -5.76 4.87 -1.58
C TYR A 63 -4.42 4.25 -1.94
N VAL A 64 -4.30 3.72 -3.15
CA VAL A 64 -3.08 3.08 -3.67
C VAL A 64 -2.71 3.75 -4.98
N GLN A 65 -1.43 4.07 -5.13
CA GLN A 65 -0.90 4.71 -6.31
C GLN A 65 0.48 4.16 -6.65
N PHE A 66 0.59 3.49 -7.80
CA PHE A 66 1.89 3.39 -8.46
C PHE A 66 2.34 4.75 -8.96
N GLN A 67 3.59 5.13 -8.67
CA GLN A 67 4.14 6.44 -9.05
C GLN A 67 4.01 6.70 -10.56
N ASN A 68 4.33 5.69 -11.36
CA ASN A 68 4.22 5.72 -12.82
C ASN A 68 3.15 4.72 -13.29
N ALA A 69 2.44 5.04 -14.38
CA ALA A 69 1.53 4.09 -15.02
C ALA A 69 2.27 3.02 -15.83
N GLU A 70 3.46 3.38 -16.30
CA GLU A 70 4.35 2.51 -17.05
C GLU A 70 5.76 2.59 -16.49
N VAL A 71 6.39 1.45 -16.30
CA VAL A 71 7.77 1.30 -15.78
C VAL A 71 8.54 0.32 -16.65
N TYR A 72 9.87 0.35 -16.62
CA TYR A 72 10.67 -0.57 -17.42
C TYR A 72 11.11 -1.76 -16.55
N ALA A 73 11.29 -2.93 -17.15
CA ALA A 73 11.88 -4.05 -16.43
C ALA A 73 13.30 -3.69 -15.92
N HIS A 74 13.67 -4.23 -14.76
CA HIS A 74 14.89 -3.93 -14.00
C HIS A 74 15.01 -2.49 -13.47
N THR A 75 13.90 -1.75 -13.39
CA THR A 75 13.84 -0.48 -12.65
C THR A 75 13.07 -0.64 -11.36
N ASP A 76 13.36 0.23 -10.40
CA ASP A 76 12.61 0.31 -9.16
C ASP A 76 11.23 0.91 -9.41
N VAL A 77 10.25 0.35 -8.72
CA VAL A 77 8.86 0.76 -8.78
C VAL A 77 8.42 1.11 -7.38
N THR A 78 7.83 2.30 -7.25
CA THR A 78 7.28 2.80 -5.98
C THR A 78 5.77 2.70 -6.03
N CYS A 79 5.20 1.94 -5.09
CA CYS A 79 3.78 1.89 -4.78
C CYS A 79 3.53 2.69 -3.49
N ALA A 80 2.83 3.81 -3.60
CA ALA A 80 2.43 4.63 -2.47
C ALA A 80 1.05 4.20 -1.97
N VAL A 81 0.87 4.12 -0.66
CA VAL A 81 -0.39 3.80 0.01
C VAL A 81 -0.73 4.97 0.93
N LYS A 82 -1.79 5.70 0.61
CA LYS A 82 -2.28 6.80 1.45
C LYS A 82 -3.43 6.30 2.30
N VAL A 83 -3.25 6.37 3.60
CA VAL A 83 -4.28 6.01 4.59
C VAL A 83 -4.76 7.28 5.26
N GLN A 84 -6.08 7.47 5.32
CA GLN A 84 -6.72 8.57 6.02
C GLN A 84 -7.72 8.03 7.02
N SER A 85 -7.67 8.56 8.24
CA SER A 85 -8.59 8.22 9.31
C SER A 85 -9.54 9.37 9.62
N LYS A 86 -10.83 9.07 9.69
CA LYS A 86 -11.88 9.94 10.25
C LYS A 86 -12.25 9.55 11.68
N PHE A 87 -11.44 8.72 12.34
CA PHE A 87 -11.57 8.49 13.77
C PHE A 87 -11.41 9.82 14.54
N PRO A 88 -12.24 10.10 15.56
CA PRO A 88 -12.14 11.33 16.34
C PRO A 88 -10.92 11.35 17.25
N LEU A 89 -10.36 10.19 17.61
CA LEU A 89 -9.13 10.06 18.38
C LEU A 89 -8.03 9.39 17.53
N PRO A 90 -6.74 9.60 17.86
CA PRO A 90 -5.66 8.90 17.18
C PRO A 90 -5.82 7.38 17.26
N ILE A 91 -5.44 6.69 16.20
CA ILE A 91 -5.50 5.22 16.14
C ILE A 91 -4.17 4.67 15.65
N ARG A 92 -3.76 3.53 16.23
CA ARG A 92 -2.51 2.85 15.92
C ARG A 92 -2.80 1.48 15.35
N PHE A 93 -2.33 1.21 14.14
CA PHE A 93 -2.42 -0.10 13.50
C PHE A 93 -1.15 -0.90 13.74
N SER A 94 -1.26 -2.23 13.76
CA SER A 94 -0.13 -3.13 13.97
C SER A 94 0.60 -3.46 12.67
N ARG A 95 -0.13 -3.52 11.55
CA ARG A 95 0.42 -3.90 10.25
C ARG A 95 -0.35 -3.28 9.09
N LEU A 96 0.36 -2.88 8.05
CA LEU A 96 -0.16 -2.54 6.72
C LEU A 96 0.42 -3.53 5.72
N LYS A 97 -0.42 -4.19 4.93
CA LYS A 97 -0.01 -5.24 3.99
C LYS A 97 -0.56 -4.94 2.60
N LEU A 98 0.30 -5.09 1.60
CA LEU A 98 -0.06 -5.04 0.19
C LEU A 98 -0.08 -6.46 -0.38
N VAL A 99 -1.16 -6.79 -1.08
CA VAL A 99 -1.32 -8.05 -1.79
C VAL A 99 -1.35 -7.74 -3.28
N PHE A 100 -0.44 -8.35 -4.03
CA PHE A 100 -0.35 -8.23 -5.49
C PHE A 100 -0.79 -9.53 -6.18
N ASN A 101 -1.02 -9.46 -7.48
CA ASN A 101 -1.25 -10.63 -8.34
C ASN A 101 -0.11 -11.65 -8.28
N GLU A 102 1.13 -11.19 -8.16
CA GLU A 102 2.31 -12.01 -7.95
C GLU A 102 2.79 -11.94 -6.50
N GLN A 103 2.64 -13.04 -5.75
CA GLN A 103 2.89 -13.11 -4.30
C GLN A 103 4.29 -12.66 -3.87
N LYS A 104 5.31 -12.83 -4.72
CA LYS A 104 6.69 -12.43 -4.43
C LYS A 104 6.86 -10.92 -4.24
N TYR A 105 5.92 -10.12 -4.70
CA TYR A 105 5.91 -8.67 -4.50
C TYR A 105 5.07 -8.24 -3.31
N ASN A 106 4.40 -9.16 -2.60
CA ASN A 106 3.62 -8.81 -1.40
C ASN A 106 4.53 -8.11 -0.39
N GLN A 107 4.11 -6.91 0.03
CA GLN A 107 4.85 -6.10 0.99
C GLN A 107 4.10 -6.01 2.31
N LYS A 108 4.83 -5.88 3.41
CA LYS A 108 4.27 -5.66 4.74
C LYS A 108 5.08 -4.59 5.46
N LEU A 109 4.39 -3.65 6.07
CA LEU A 109 4.93 -2.69 7.00
C LEU A 109 4.39 -3.04 8.39
N PHE A 110 5.28 -3.21 9.35
CA PHE A 110 4.94 -3.46 10.74
C PHE A 110 5.15 -2.21 11.57
N ASP A 111 4.31 -2.00 12.56
CA ASP A 111 4.50 -0.91 13.50
C ASP A 111 5.59 -1.25 14.52
N GLY A 112 6.74 -0.58 14.41
CA GLY A 112 7.92 -0.87 15.22
C GLY A 112 7.72 -0.73 16.73
N GLY A 113 6.72 0.02 17.20
CA GLY A 113 6.48 0.17 18.64
C GLY A 113 5.47 -0.80 19.26
N LEU A 114 4.84 -1.69 18.48
CA LEU A 114 3.98 -2.78 19.00
C LEU A 114 4.74 -4.08 19.25
N LEU A 115 5.93 -4.25 18.64
CA LEU A 115 6.81 -5.42 18.83
C LEU A 115 7.38 -5.56 20.26
N MET A 116 7.15 -4.59 21.14
CA MET A 116 7.54 -4.66 22.55
C MET A 116 6.64 -5.58 23.39
N PHE A 117 5.51 -6.06 22.84
CA PHE A 117 4.54 -6.89 23.57
C PHE A 117 4.44 -8.35 23.08
N SER A 118 5.19 -8.74 22.04
CA SER A 118 5.20 -10.11 21.56
C SER A 118 6.07 -11.00 22.45
N SER A 119 5.56 -12.19 22.81
CA SER A 119 6.34 -13.15 23.59
C SER A 119 7.59 -13.62 22.81
N PRO A 120 8.72 -13.92 23.48
CA PRO A 120 9.99 -14.27 22.82
C PRO A 120 9.97 -15.50 21.90
N LYS A 121 8.87 -16.27 21.87
CA LYS A 121 8.77 -17.54 21.13
C LYS A 121 8.41 -17.38 19.66
N GLU A 122 7.69 -16.33 19.27
CA GLU A 122 7.34 -16.06 17.86
C GLU A 122 8.45 -15.33 17.10
N MET A 123 9.45 -14.81 17.81
CA MET A 123 10.57 -14.04 17.25
C MET A 123 11.66 -14.92 16.58
N ARG A 124 11.56 -16.25 16.66
CA ARG A 124 12.63 -17.17 16.20
C ARG A 124 12.58 -17.51 14.72
N ASP A 125 11.43 -17.41 14.05
CA ASP A 125 11.32 -17.74 12.62
C ASP A 125 11.48 -16.52 11.70
N ASP A 126 11.40 -15.29 12.24
CA ASP A 126 11.63 -14.04 11.50
C ASP A 126 13.07 -13.49 11.66
N PHE A 127 13.99 -14.26 12.27
CA PHE A 127 15.37 -13.84 12.53
C PHE A 127 16.30 -13.97 11.31
N ILE A 128 15.76 -13.80 10.11
CA ILE A 128 16.51 -13.33 8.92
C ILE A 128 16.19 -11.84 8.77
N ARG A 129 16.52 -11.05 9.80
CA ARG A 129 16.44 -9.58 9.77
C ARG A 129 17.54 -9.06 8.86
N SER A 130 17.20 -8.90 7.59
CA SER A 130 18.03 -8.23 6.58
C SER A 130 18.39 -6.81 7.04
N GLU A 131 19.55 -6.32 6.62
CA GLU A 131 20.08 -4.97 6.91
C GLU A 131 19.12 -3.81 6.59
N TRP A 132 17.98 -4.06 5.95
CA TRP A 132 16.96 -3.08 5.57
C TRP A 132 16.19 -2.49 6.77
N GLU A 133 16.19 -3.15 7.94
CA GLU A 133 15.53 -2.63 9.13
C GLU A 133 16.29 -1.48 9.81
N LYS A 134 17.62 -1.36 9.62
CA LYS A 134 18.43 -0.38 10.38
C LYS A 134 18.30 1.07 9.94
N GLU A 135 17.80 1.35 8.73
CA GLU A 135 17.59 2.73 8.24
C GLU A 135 16.12 3.22 8.29
N SER A 136 15.16 2.34 8.58
CA SER A 136 13.72 2.64 8.54
C SER A 136 13.09 2.99 9.91
N LEU A 137 13.80 2.74 11.01
CA LEU A 137 13.25 2.72 12.38
C LEU A 137 12.65 4.04 12.91
N GLU A 138 12.88 5.20 12.29
CA GLU A 138 12.29 6.47 12.72
C GLU A 138 11.07 6.94 11.90
N LYS A 139 10.78 6.40 10.70
CA LYS A 139 9.91 7.12 9.73
C LYS A 139 8.50 6.59 9.54
N ASP A 140 8.23 5.31 9.78
CA ASP A 140 6.97 4.70 9.30
C ASP A 140 6.10 4.10 10.41
N ASN A 141 5.84 4.85 11.49
CA ASN A 141 4.83 4.45 12.46
C ASN A 141 3.43 4.34 11.81
N LEU A 142 2.68 3.29 12.16
CA LEU A 142 1.30 3.10 11.69
C LEU A 142 0.31 3.82 12.61
N PHE A 143 0.65 5.06 12.96
CA PHE A 143 -0.13 5.93 13.85
C PHE A 143 -0.81 7.02 13.03
N LEU A 144 -2.14 7.02 13.04
CA LEU A 144 -2.95 7.98 12.29
C LEU A 144 -3.62 8.97 13.24
N MET A 145 -3.39 10.25 12.98
CA MET A 145 -4.07 11.35 13.66
C MET A 145 -5.45 11.62 13.04
N PRO A 146 -6.44 12.07 13.83
CA PRO A 146 -7.77 12.44 13.34
C PRO A 146 -7.72 13.43 12.16
N GLY A 147 -8.40 13.08 11.07
CA GLY A 147 -8.53 13.95 9.89
C GLY A 147 -7.26 14.09 9.05
N GLN A 148 -6.13 13.54 9.49
CA GLN A 148 -4.89 13.56 8.74
C GLN A 148 -4.75 12.33 7.85
N SER A 149 -4.03 12.49 6.75
CA SER A 149 -3.63 11.39 5.89
C SER A 149 -2.14 11.15 6.01
N LYS A 150 -1.73 9.88 6.02
CA LYS A 150 -0.33 9.46 5.99
C LYS A 150 -0.09 8.60 4.75
N THR A 151 1.04 8.80 4.09
CA THR A 151 1.43 8.04 2.90
C THR A 151 2.61 7.15 3.23
N TYR A 152 2.52 5.87 2.85
CA TYR A 152 3.54 4.85 3.02
C TYR A 152 4.03 4.43 1.65
N ASN A 153 5.36 4.46 1.43
CA ASN A 153 5.94 4.13 0.13
C ASN A 153 6.60 2.76 0.18
N PHE A 154 6.26 1.91 -0.78
CA PHE A 154 6.81 0.59 -0.94
C PHE A 154 7.58 0.54 -2.25
N THR A 155 8.91 0.39 -2.15
CA THR A 155 9.79 0.36 -3.32
C THR A 155 10.33 -1.04 -3.53
N PHE A 156 10.26 -1.54 -4.76
CA PHE A 156 10.80 -2.85 -5.12
C PHE A 156 11.22 -2.87 -6.60
N THR A 157 12.20 -3.71 -6.92
CA THR A 157 12.70 -3.88 -8.30
C THR A 157 11.95 -4.98 -9.02
N ILE A 158 11.54 -4.74 -10.26
CA ILE A 158 10.83 -5.75 -11.06
C ILE A 158 11.80 -6.45 -12.03
N PRO A 159 12.08 -7.76 -11.85
CA PRO A 159 13.09 -8.47 -12.63
C PRO A 159 12.66 -8.86 -14.05
N GLN A 160 11.37 -8.89 -14.37
CA GLN A 160 10.86 -9.42 -15.63
C GLN A 160 9.65 -8.63 -16.15
N LEU A 161 9.37 -8.79 -17.44
CA LEU A 161 8.17 -8.24 -18.07
C LEU A 161 6.92 -8.88 -17.44
N ALA A 162 6.05 -8.08 -16.82
CA ALA A 162 4.79 -8.52 -16.24
C ALA A 162 3.80 -7.34 -16.17
N ALA A 163 2.51 -7.62 -15.95
CA ALA A 163 1.61 -6.61 -15.42
C ALA A 163 1.56 -6.80 -13.90
N LEU A 164 1.75 -5.73 -13.13
CA LEU A 164 1.69 -5.81 -11.67
C LEU A 164 0.44 -5.09 -11.19
N ASP A 165 -0.44 -5.86 -10.55
CA ASP A 165 -1.70 -5.38 -10.03
C ASP A 165 -1.71 -5.55 -8.52
N CYS A 166 -1.96 -4.46 -7.79
CA CYS A 166 -2.30 -4.50 -6.38
C CYS A 166 -3.74 -4.99 -6.26
N HIS A 167 -3.90 -6.21 -5.77
CA HIS A 167 -5.20 -6.86 -5.58
C HIS A 167 -5.90 -6.37 -4.32
N SER A 168 -5.17 -6.20 -3.21
CA SER A 168 -5.76 -5.66 -2.00
C SER A 168 -4.77 -4.96 -1.10
N VAL A 169 -5.30 -4.07 -0.26
CA VAL A 169 -4.60 -3.55 0.93
C VAL A 169 -5.29 -4.08 2.16
N GLU A 170 -4.50 -4.55 3.12
CA GLU A 170 -4.99 -4.92 4.44
C GLU A 170 -4.38 -4.00 5.51
N LEU A 171 -5.22 -3.44 6.38
CA LEU A 171 -4.80 -2.68 7.55
C LEU A 171 -5.24 -3.43 8.81
N HIS A 172 -4.28 -3.71 9.69
CA HIS A 172 -4.43 -4.64 10.80
C HIS A 172 -4.47 -3.86 12.11
N LEU A 173 -5.47 -4.11 12.92
CA LEU A 173 -5.65 -3.49 14.23
C LEU A 173 -5.62 -4.59 15.30
N GLY A 174 -4.71 -4.46 16.27
CA GLY A 174 -4.46 -5.49 17.28
C GLY A 174 -3.45 -6.55 16.86
N THR A 175 -3.32 -7.59 17.67
CA THR A 175 -2.42 -8.74 17.45
C THR A 175 -3.18 -10.03 17.69
N ALA A 176 -2.75 -11.14 17.09
CA ALA A 176 -3.39 -12.42 17.31
C ALA A 176 -3.43 -12.79 18.81
N PRO A 177 -4.52 -13.40 19.31
CA PRO A 177 -5.72 -13.82 18.58
C PRO A 177 -6.73 -12.69 18.27
N SER A 178 -6.65 -11.58 19.01
CA SER A 178 -7.54 -10.41 18.88
C SER A 178 -7.13 -9.48 17.74
N LEU A 179 -7.38 -9.92 16.50
CA LEU A 179 -6.99 -9.21 15.28
C LEU A 179 -8.19 -8.78 14.45
N VAL A 180 -8.28 -7.49 14.12
CA VAL A 180 -9.22 -6.96 13.14
C VAL A 180 -8.47 -6.56 11.88
N ILE A 181 -8.93 -7.04 10.73
CA ILE A 181 -8.33 -6.80 9.42
C ILE A 181 -9.33 -6.02 8.58
N PHE A 182 -8.98 -4.78 8.24
CA PHE A 182 -9.69 -3.99 7.24
C PHE A 182 -9.09 -4.29 5.87
N GLU A 183 -9.90 -4.78 4.94
CA GLU A 183 -9.45 -5.22 3.62
C GLU A 183 -10.15 -4.41 2.52
N TRP A 184 -9.34 -3.75 1.69
CA TRP A 184 -9.78 -3.08 0.47
C TRP A 184 -9.40 -3.97 -0.71
N ASP A 185 -10.36 -4.72 -1.23
CA ASP A 185 -10.19 -5.57 -2.42
C ASP A 185 -10.41 -4.74 -3.68
N PHE A 186 -9.35 -4.55 -4.47
CA PHE A 186 -9.33 -3.81 -5.73
C PHE A 186 -9.74 -4.65 -6.93
N GLN A 187 -9.78 -5.98 -6.83
CA GLN A 187 -10.13 -6.85 -7.96
C GLN A 187 -11.62 -6.81 -8.29
N SER A 188 -12.45 -6.67 -7.26
CA SER A 188 -13.91 -6.53 -7.42
C SER A 188 -14.34 -5.16 -7.96
N TRP A 189 -13.39 -4.25 -8.21
CA TRP A 189 -13.69 -2.89 -8.67
C TRP A 189 -13.94 -2.87 -10.17
N LYS A 190 -15.10 -2.33 -10.57
CA LYS A 190 -15.39 -2.09 -11.98
C LYS A 190 -14.49 -0.98 -12.55
N PRO A 191 -14.02 -1.11 -13.81
CA PRO A 191 -13.27 -0.07 -14.52
C PRO A 191 -13.93 1.32 -14.52
N GLU A 192 -15.26 1.36 -14.46
CA GLU A 192 -16.08 2.56 -14.40
C GLU A 192 -15.84 3.40 -13.13
N TYR A 193 -15.34 2.80 -12.06
CA TYR A 193 -14.94 3.50 -10.84
C TYR A 193 -13.60 4.24 -10.98
N PHE A 194 -12.89 3.99 -12.08
CA PHE A 194 -11.69 4.71 -12.50
C PHE A 194 -12.00 5.77 -13.61
N HIS A 195 -13.27 6.00 -13.98
CA HIS A 195 -13.75 6.89 -15.07
C HIS A 195 -13.83 8.39 -14.63
N PRO A 196 -14.01 9.38 -15.53
CA PRO A 196 -13.21 10.58 -15.76
C PRO A 196 -13.87 11.83 -15.16
N ARG A 197 -14.89 11.70 -14.28
CA ARG A 197 -15.27 12.82 -13.40
C ARG A 197 -14.15 13.21 -12.43
N TYR A 198 -13.09 12.38 -12.41
CA TYR A 198 -11.75 12.66 -11.91
C TYR A 198 -10.87 13.57 -12.81
N GLU A 199 -11.36 14.14 -13.92
CA GLU A 199 -10.59 15.14 -14.69
C GLU A 199 -10.25 16.41 -13.89
N ARG A 200 -11.02 16.75 -12.83
CA ARG A 200 -10.59 17.76 -11.85
C ARG A 200 -9.31 17.37 -11.09
N HIS A 201 -9.05 16.07 -10.92
CA HIS A 201 -7.81 15.56 -10.33
C HIS A 201 -6.64 15.49 -11.34
N VAL A 202 -6.88 15.70 -12.64
CA VAL A 202 -5.79 15.88 -13.63
C VAL A 202 -5.07 17.22 -13.43
N GLU A 203 -5.74 18.23 -12.86
CA GLU A 203 -5.08 19.47 -12.43
C GLU A 203 -4.32 19.30 -11.09
N GLU A 204 -4.84 18.49 -10.16
CA GLU A 204 -4.07 18.06 -8.98
C GLU A 204 -2.84 17.22 -9.37
N PHE A 205 -2.91 16.48 -10.49
CA PHE A 205 -1.80 15.74 -11.12
C PHE A 205 -0.58 16.63 -11.41
N LYS A 206 -0.82 17.89 -11.81
CA LYS A 206 0.25 18.90 -12.04
C LYS A 206 0.75 19.54 -10.74
N LYS A 207 0.03 19.37 -9.62
CA LYS A 207 0.36 19.89 -8.29
C LYS A 207 0.86 18.82 -7.31
N GLY A 208 1.09 17.58 -7.76
CA GLY A 208 1.56 16.48 -6.90
C GLY A 208 0.47 15.75 -6.12
N GLY A 209 -0.77 15.72 -6.61
CA GLY A 209 -1.89 15.02 -6.00
C GLY A 209 -1.76 13.48 -6.02
N PHE A 210 -2.44 12.83 -5.08
CA PHE A 210 -2.50 11.37 -4.97
C PHE A 210 -3.63 10.82 -5.87
N VAL A 211 -3.32 9.90 -6.78
CA VAL A 211 -4.28 9.34 -7.75
C VAL A 211 -4.38 7.84 -7.58
N GLN A 212 -5.61 7.34 -7.41
CA GLN A 212 -5.86 5.91 -7.31
C GLN A 212 -5.39 5.19 -8.58
N ARG A 213 -4.30 4.42 -8.47
CA ARG A 213 -3.70 3.63 -9.53
C ARG A 213 -3.18 2.33 -8.91
N PRO A 214 -4.02 1.29 -8.82
CA PRO A 214 -3.64 0.01 -8.27
C PRO A 214 -2.93 -0.90 -9.27
N THR A 215 -2.67 -0.45 -10.50
CA THR A 215 -2.03 -1.24 -11.56
C THR A 215 -0.86 -0.49 -12.19
N VAL A 216 0.15 -1.22 -12.65
CA VAL A 216 1.26 -0.68 -13.43
C VAL A 216 1.65 -1.62 -14.56
N SER A 217 1.82 -1.06 -15.75
CA SER A 217 2.31 -1.80 -16.92
C SER A 217 3.84 -1.79 -16.93
N ILE A 218 4.45 -2.96 -17.11
CA ILE A 218 5.91 -3.08 -17.16
C ILE A 218 6.33 -3.32 -18.59
N GLN A 219 7.06 -2.35 -19.13
CA GLN A 219 7.62 -2.35 -20.46
C GLN A 219 8.93 -3.15 -20.49
N LYS A 220 9.33 -3.54 -21.71
CA LYS A 220 10.65 -4.15 -21.96
C LYS A 220 11.76 -3.29 -21.38
N PRO A 221 12.92 -3.83 -20.94
CA PRO A 221 14.00 -3.04 -20.38
C PRO A 221 14.32 -1.82 -21.26
N LYS A 222 14.47 -0.64 -20.64
CA LYS A 222 14.87 0.56 -21.37
C LYS A 222 16.25 0.29 -22.00
N PRO A 223 16.43 0.53 -23.31
CA PRO A 223 17.75 0.41 -23.91
C PRO A 223 18.72 1.32 -23.16
N LYS A 224 19.77 0.72 -22.60
CA LYS A 224 20.83 1.44 -21.87
C LYS A 224 21.84 2.10 -22.79
N LEU A 225 21.77 1.81 -24.09
CA LEU A 225 22.64 2.34 -25.12
C LEU A 225 21.76 2.95 -26.21
N SER A 226 22.02 4.22 -26.52
CA SER A 226 21.57 4.87 -27.75
C SER A 226 22.82 5.24 -28.54
N LEU A 227 22.80 5.01 -29.84
CA LEU A 227 23.90 5.30 -30.75
C LEU A 227 23.37 6.23 -31.82
N ASP A 228 23.70 7.52 -31.69
CA ASP A 228 23.41 8.50 -32.71
C ASP A 228 24.64 8.61 -33.61
N VAL A 229 24.52 8.07 -34.83
CA VAL A 229 25.59 8.08 -35.82
C VAL A 229 25.36 9.26 -36.76
N PHE A 230 26.24 10.24 -36.67
CA PHE A 230 26.28 11.37 -37.60
C PHE A 230 27.41 11.15 -38.59
N HIS A 231 27.10 11.34 -39.87
CA HIS A 231 28.06 11.20 -40.97
C HIS A 231 28.03 12.48 -41.81
N ASP A 232 29.17 13.16 -41.91
CA ASP A 232 29.37 14.37 -42.72
C ASP A 232 30.71 14.27 -43.48
N PRO A 233 30.74 14.30 -44.82
CA PRO A 233 29.61 14.48 -45.75
C PRO A 233 28.60 13.33 -45.67
N PRO A 234 27.30 13.53 -45.97
CA PRO A 234 26.34 12.42 -46.01
C PRO A 234 26.83 11.32 -46.96
N ALA A 235 26.69 10.06 -46.53
CA ALA A 235 27.21 8.91 -47.27
C ALA A 235 26.76 8.95 -48.74
N LEU A 236 27.71 8.86 -49.67
CA LEU A 236 27.39 8.86 -51.09
C LEU A 236 26.86 7.49 -51.51
N SER A 237 26.06 7.45 -52.59
CA SER A 237 25.56 6.18 -53.11
C SER A 237 26.72 5.26 -53.51
N ARG A 238 26.76 4.04 -52.97
CA ARG A 238 27.77 2.97 -53.19
C ARG A 238 29.05 3.05 -52.35
N GLU A 239 29.06 3.83 -51.28
CA GLU A 239 30.10 3.72 -50.24
C GLU A 239 29.72 2.68 -49.18
N TYR A 240 30.69 1.86 -48.78
CA TYR A 240 30.53 0.86 -47.73
C TYR A 240 31.39 1.27 -46.54
N TYR A 241 30.76 1.39 -45.38
CA TYR A 241 31.44 1.70 -44.12
C TYR A 241 31.34 0.49 -43.20
N GLU A 242 32.46 0.13 -42.57
CA GLU A 242 32.46 -0.81 -41.46
C GLU A 242 32.38 -0.02 -40.16
N MET A 243 31.31 -0.25 -39.39
CA MET A 243 31.19 0.27 -38.03
C MET A 243 31.33 -0.89 -37.05
N VAL A 244 32.42 -0.90 -36.30
CA VAL A 244 32.64 -1.87 -35.22
C VAL A 244 32.25 -1.24 -33.90
N ILE A 245 31.13 -1.69 -33.33
CA ILE A 245 30.66 -1.24 -32.02
C ILE A 245 31.06 -2.29 -30.97
N GLN A 246 32.10 -1.99 -30.19
CA GLN A 246 32.53 -2.88 -29.12
C GLN A 246 31.95 -2.42 -27.77
N ILE A 247 30.99 -3.18 -27.25
CA ILE A 247 30.39 -2.92 -25.94
C ILE A 247 31.10 -3.82 -24.90
N THR A 248 32.06 -3.27 -24.17
CA THR A 248 32.70 -3.95 -23.04
C THR A 248 31.95 -3.65 -21.74
N ARG A 249 31.40 -4.67 -21.07
CA ARG A 249 31.01 -4.53 -19.65
C ARG A 249 32.30 -4.54 -18.81
N LYS A 250 32.58 -3.46 -18.09
CA LYS A 250 33.57 -3.52 -17.01
C LYS A 250 33.00 -4.38 -15.87
N PRO A 251 33.82 -5.25 -15.25
CA PRO A 251 33.43 -6.08 -14.12
C PRO A 251 32.98 -5.23 -12.93
#